data_AF-A0A9E4QGT8-F1
#
_entry.id   AF-A0A9E4QGT8-F1
#
_cell.length_a   1.000
_cell.length_b   1.000
_cell.length_c   1.000
_cell.angle_alpha   90.00
_cell.angle_beta   90.00
_cell.angle_gamma   90.00
#
_symmetry.space_group_name_H-M   'P 1'
#
loop_
_entity.id
_entity.type
_entity.pdbx_description
1 polymer ?
#
loop_
_entity_poly.entity_id
_entity_poly.type
_entity_poly.pdbx_seq_one_letter_code
_entity_poly.pdbx_strand_id
1 'polypeptide(L)' 'EKMNKETVRVKDAPNAYGFIANRIYFAMVAEARKVMDEEIASVDDINKAMRFGFNWPAGPLEMVAGARKGWQ' A
#
# COMPACT_ATOMS: atom_id res chain seq x y z
N GLU A 1 -19.35 23.05 4.07
CA GLU A 1 -18.06 23.77 3.94
C GLU A 1 -17.11 23.00 3.03
N LYS A 2 -16.22 23.69 2.31
CA LYS A 2 -15.13 23.03 1.57
C LYS A 2 -14.07 22.59 2.58
N MET A 3 -13.91 21.29 2.77
CA MET A 3 -12.78 20.74 3.49
C MET A 3 -11.57 20.79 2.55
N ASN A 4 -10.45 21.38 2.98
CA ASN A 4 -9.21 21.55 2.20
C ASN A 4 -8.56 20.18 1.86
N LYS A 5 -9.21 19.41 0.99
CA LYS A 5 -8.89 18.06 0.57
C LYS A 5 -8.87 18.02 -0.95
N GLU A 6 -7.87 17.36 -1.50
CA GLU A 6 -7.86 17.04 -2.93
C GLU A 6 -8.80 15.87 -3.19
N THR A 7 -9.63 15.98 -4.23
CA THR A 7 -10.68 14.99 -4.51
C THR A 7 -10.39 14.21 -5.77
N VAL A 8 -10.71 12.92 -5.77
CA VAL A 8 -10.56 12.06 -6.94
C VAL A 8 -11.93 11.52 -7.37
N ARG A 9 -12.24 11.60 -8.67
CA ARG A 9 -13.47 11.02 -9.24
C ARG A 9 -13.23 9.56 -9.59
N VAL A 10 -14.12 8.69 -9.14
CA VAL A 10 -14.06 7.26 -9.40
C VAL A 10 -15.39 6.84 -10.03
N LYS A 11 -15.34 6.01 -11.08
CA LYS A 11 -16.55 5.38 -11.62
C LYS A 11 -17.05 4.35 -10.62
N ASP A 12 -18.36 4.33 -10.39
CA ASP A 12 -18.94 3.27 -9.58
C ASP A 12 -18.74 1.92 -10.27
N ALA A 13 -18.37 0.93 -9.47
CA ALA A 13 -18.06 -0.41 -9.92
C ALA A 13 -18.77 -1.38 -8.97
N PRO A 14 -19.98 -1.84 -9.33
CA PRO A 14 -20.75 -2.76 -8.51
C PRO A 14 -19.90 -3.98 -8.16
N ASN A 15 -19.87 -4.34 -6.87
CA ASN A 15 -19.11 -5.48 -6.32
C ASN A 15 -17.57 -5.31 -6.29
N ALA A 16 -17.01 -4.14 -6.66
CA ALA A 16 -15.59 -3.87 -6.51
C ALA A 16 -15.32 -3.06 -5.22
N TYR A 17 -14.95 -3.76 -4.15
CA TYR A 17 -14.63 -3.13 -2.88
C TYR A 17 -13.28 -2.37 -2.94
N GLY A 18 -13.22 -1.19 -2.30
CA GLY A 18 -11.96 -0.48 -2.04
C GLY A 18 -11.59 0.68 -2.95
N PHE A 19 -12.50 1.16 -3.80
CA PHE A 19 -12.26 2.28 -4.75
C PHE A 19 -10.91 2.10 -5.50
N ILE A 20 -10.19 3.18 -5.80
CA ILE A 20 -8.88 3.12 -6.46
C ILE A 20 -7.74 2.84 -5.47
N ALA A 21 -7.75 3.50 -4.30
CA ALA A 21 -6.60 3.52 -3.40
C ALA A 21 -6.39 2.18 -2.71
N ASN A 22 -7.44 1.58 -2.14
CA ASN A 22 -7.29 0.31 -1.42
C ASN A 22 -6.98 -0.84 -2.40
N ARG A 23 -7.47 -0.79 -3.64
CA ARG A 23 -7.14 -1.81 -4.66
C ARG A 23 -5.66 -1.82 -5.00
N ILE A 24 -5.08 -0.64 -5.26
CA ILE A 24 -3.64 -0.51 -5.54
C ILE A 24 -2.84 -0.93 -4.32
N TYR A 25 -3.26 -0.48 -3.13
CA TYR A 25 -2.62 -0.84 -1.86
C TYR A 25 -2.59 -2.35 -1.63
N PHE A 26 -3.72 -3.05 -1.77
CA PHE A 26 -3.77 -4.50 -1.56
C PHE A 26 -2.98 -5.28 -2.62
N ALA A 27 -2.98 -4.84 -3.88
CA ALA A 27 -2.17 -5.47 -4.92
C ALA A 27 -0.67 -5.36 -4.58
N MET A 28 -0.23 -4.19 -4.14
CA MET A 28 1.14 -3.94 -3.71
C MET A 28 1.54 -4.82 -2.51
N VAL A 29 0.68 -4.94 -1.49
CA VAL A 29 0.94 -5.79 -0.33
C VAL A 29 0.96 -7.27 -0.71
N ALA A 30 0.04 -7.70 -1.59
CA ALA A 30 -0.02 -9.09 -2.05
C ALA A 30 1.24 -9.48 -2.81
N GLU A 31 1.76 -8.60 -3.66
CA GLU A 31 2.98 -8.87 -4.40
C GLU A 31 4.22 -8.87 -3.50
N ALA A 32 4.31 -7.93 -2.54
CA ALA A 32 5.38 -7.93 -1.55
C ALA A 32 5.39 -9.22 -0.70
N ARG A 33 4.21 -9.79 -0.39
CA ARG A 33 4.11 -11.08 0.30
C ARG A 33 4.60 -12.23 -0.56
N LYS A 34 4.27 -12.28 -1.85
CA LYS A 34 4.78 -13.35 -2.73
C LYS A 34 6.30 -13.35 -2.80
N VAL A 35 6.92 -12.18 -2.96
CA VAL A 35 8.40 -12.06 -2.99
C VAL A 35 9.03 -12.59 -1.70
N MET A 36 8.36 -12.34 -0.56
CA MET A 36 8.77 -12.89 0.73
C MET A 36 8.54 -14.41 0.82
N ASP A 37 7.39 -14.90 0.38
CA ASP A 37 6.99 -16.32 0.43
C ASP A 37 7.84 -17.18 -0.53
N GLU A 38 8.30 -16.61 -1.65
CA GLU A 38 9.24 -17.22 -2.61
C GLU A 38 10.71 -17.13 -2.14
N GLU A 39 10.96 -16.57 -0.94
CA GLU A 39 12.28 -16.41 -0.32
C GLU A 39 13.29 -15.62 -1.18
N ILE A 40 12.80 -14.77 -2.10
CA ILE A 40 13.64 -13.95 -2.99
C ILE A 40 14.37 -12.86 -2.21
N ALA A 41 13.71 -12.28 -1.20
CA ALA A 41 14.27 -11.21 -0.38
C ALA A 41 13.65 -11.20 1.03
N SER A 42 14.41 -10.68 2.00
CA SER A 42 13.92 -10.45 3.35
C SER A 42 12.88 -9.33 3.39
N VAL A 43 12.01 -9.33 4.42
CA VAL A 43 11.03 -8.25 4.65
C VAL A 43 11.70 -6.87 4.67
N ASP A 44 12.86 -6.76 5.32
CA ASP A 44 13.60 -5.51 5.42
C ASP A 44 14.13 -5.04 4.07
N ASP A 45 14.62 -5.95 3.24
CA ASP A 45 15.16 -5.59 1.94
C ASP A 45 14.06 -5.26 0.92
N ILE A 46 12.91 -5.94 1.00
CA ILE A 46 11.70 -5.57 0.26
C ILE A 46 11.27 -4.15 0.63
N ASN A 47 11.21 -3.83 1.92
CA ASN A 47 10.84 -2.49 2.39
C ASN A 47 11.87 -1.43 1.97
N LYS A 48 13.18 -1.72 2.09
CA LYS A 48 14.25 -0.81 1.64
C LYS A 48 14.19 -0.57 0.13
N ALA A 49 14.00 -1.62 -0.67
CA ALA A 49 13.90 -1.51 -2.13
C ALA A 49 12.73 -0.60 -2.53
N MET A 50 11.58 -0.71 -1.87
CA MET A 50 10.44 0.15 -2.17
C MET A 50 10.62 1.59 -1.67
N ARG A 51 11.21 1.78 -0.48
CA ARG A 51 11.51 3.10 0.06
C ARG A 51 12.52 3.86 -0.80
N PHE A 52 13.64 3.24 -1.17
CA PHE A 52 14.72 3.92 -1.90
C PHE A 52 14.57 3.86 -3.42
N GLY A 53 13.99 2.79 -3.97
CA GLY A 53 13.78 2.63 -5.40
C GLY A 53 12.58 3.41 -5.94
N PHE A 54 11.47 3.43 -5.19
CA PHE A 54 10.24 4.12 -5.58
C PHE A 54 9.94 5.38 -4.78
N ASN A 55 10.85 5.78 -3.89
CA ASN A 55 10.72 6.93 -3.00
C ASN A 55 9.43 6.90 -2.14
N TRP A 56 9.08 5.71 -1.64
CA TRP A 56 7.90 5.55 -0.78
C TRP A 56 8.20 5.95 0.66
N PRO A 57 7.26 6.60 1.37
CA PRO A 57 7.46 7.03 2.75
C PRO A 57 7.61 5.85 3.74
N ALA A 58 7.04 4.69 3.39
CA ALA A 58 7.18 3.46 4.15
C ALA A 58 7.16 2.26 3.20
N GLY A 59 7.71 1.13 3.64
CA GLY A 59 7.70 -0.09 2.86
C GLY A 59 6.29 -0.71 2.80
N PRO A 60 6.01 -1.52 1.77
CA PRO A 60 4.71 -2.16 1.55
C PRO A 60 4.21 -2.95 2.77
N LEU A 61 5.11 -3.70 3.42
CA LEU A 61 4.76 -4.57 4.54
C LEU A 61 4.67 -3.79 5.88
N GLU A 62 5.41 -2.69 6.01
CA GLU A 62 5.35 -1.81 7.18
C GLU A 62 4.06 -0.97 7.20
N MET A 63 3.59 -0.51 6.04
CA MET A 63 2.34 0.25 5.94
C MET A 63 1.15 -0.54 6.49
N VAL A 64 1.14 -1.87 6.31
CA VAL A 64 0.12 -2.76 6.87
C VAL A 64 0.16 -2.76 8.39
N ALA A 65 1.35 -2.71 8.98
CA ALA A 65 1.51 -2.65 10.43
C ALA A 65 1.07 -1.29 10.99
N GLY A 66 1.41 -0.18 10.32
CA GLY A 66 1.01 1.18 10.72
C GLY A 66 -0.51 1.38 10.74
N ALA A 67 -1.23 0.87 9.74
CA ALA A 67 -2.68 0.92 9.71
C ALA A 67 -3.35 0.20 10.90
N ARG A 68 -2.69 -0.81 11.47
CA ARG A 68 -3.19 -1.57 12.63
C ARG A 68 -2.76 -0.99 13.97
N LYS A 69 -1.59 -0.33 14.04
CA LYS A 69 -1.02 0.23 15.28
C LYS A 69 -1.41 1.69 15.54
N GLY A 70 -2.13 2.32 14.60
CA GLY A 70 -2.37 3.75 14.61
C GLY A 70 -1.17 4.48 13.99
N TRP A 71 -1.46 5.44 13.13
CA TRP A 71 -0.45 6.35 12.60
C TRP A 71 -0.10 7.32 13.72
N GLN A 72 1.07 7.17 14.33
CA GLN A 72 1.61 8.19 15.25
C GLN A 72 2.22 9.34 14.46
#